data_AF-A0A9E5TSZ9-F1
#
_entry.id   AF-A0A9E5TSZ9-F1
#
_cell.length_a   1.000
_cell.length_b   1.000
_cell.length_c   1.000
_cell.angle_alpha   90.00
_cell.angle_beta   90.00
_cell.angle_gamma   90.00
#
_symmetry.space_group_name_H-M   'P 1'
#
loop_
_entity.id
_entity.type
_entity.pdbx_description
1 polymer ?
#
loop_
_entity_poly.entity_id
_entity_poly.type
_entity_poly.pdbx_seq_one_letter_code
_entity_poly.pdbx_strand_id
1 'polypeptide(L)' 'MKGKVFGGYIITVAVTIGIYIILAMSLNIITGYAGQISLGHAAFWGMGAYCSALLSTRLGLPFWIGLPMTIAITA' A
#
# COMPACT_ATOMS: atom_id res chain seq x y z
N MET A 1 -17.69 -34.83 5.22
CA MET A 1 -16.87 -34.13 4.20
C MET A 1 -15.99 -33.01 4.79
N LYS A 2 -15.41 -33.15 6.00
CA LYS A 2 -14.59 -32.10 6.68
C LYS A 2 -13.07 -32.24 6.49
N GLY A 3 -12.58 -33.35 5.94
CA GLY A 3 -11.14 -33.65 5.84
C GLY A 3 -10.42 -33.10 4.60
N LYS A 4 -11.12 -32.85 3.48
CA LYS A 4 -10.49 -32.33 2.24
C LYS A 4 -10.20 -30.82 2.29
N VAL A 5 -10.93 -30.07 3.11
CA VAL A 5 -10.82 -28.60 3.19
C VAL A 5 -9.55 -28.17 3.94
N PHE A 6 -9.13 -28.91 4.97
CA PHE A 6 -7.90 -28.63 5.71
C PHE A 6 -6.64 -28.77 4.84
N GLY A 7 -6.56 -29.82 4.02
CA GLY A 7 -5.44 -30.00 3.08
C GLY A 7 -5.40 -28.91 2.01
N GLY A 8 -6.57 -28.56 1.45
CA GLY A 8 -6.68 -27.46 0.48
C GLY A 8 -6.27 -26.10 1.06
N TYR A 9 -6.71 -25.77 2.29
CA TYR A 9 -6.36 -24.51 2.95
C TYR A 9 -4.86 -24.37 3.20
N ILE A 10 -4.20 -25.43 3.69
CA ILE A 10 -2.75 -25.42 3.92
C ILE A 10 -1.99 -25.22 2.61
N ILE A 11 -2.45 -25.86 1.53
CA ILE A 11 -1.86 -25.69 0.20
C ILE A 11 -2.05 -24.24 -0.27
N THR A 12 -3.24 -23.65 -0.10
CA THR A 12 -3.49 -22.25 -0.44
C THR A 12 -2.57 -21.31 0.34
N VAL A 13 -2.45 -21.50 1.66
CA VAL A 13 -1.57 -20.68 2.51
C VAL A 13 -0.10 -20.85 2.12
N ALA A 14 0.36 -22.07 1.84
CA ALA A 14 1.73 -22.33 1.39
C ALA A 14 2.03 -21.65 0.05
N VAL A 15 1.08 -21.70 -0.89
CA VAL A 15 1.19 -21.00 -2.18
C VAL A 15 1.22 -19.47 -1.97
N THR A 16 0.38 -18.92 -1.09
CA THR A 16 0.40 -17.48 -0.73
C THR A 16 1.73 -17.07 -0.12
N ILE A 17 2.30 -17.91 0.76
CA ILE A 17 3.62 -17.70 1.36
C ILE A 17 4.70 -17.69 0.26
N GLY A 18 4.68 -18.65 -0.66
CA GLY A 18 5.62 -18.70 -1.79
C GLY A 18 5.55 -17.45 -2.67
N ILE A 19 4.35 -16.96 -2.95
CA ILE A 19 4.14 -15.70 -3.68
C ILE A 19 4.77 -14.52 -2.93
N TYR A 20 4.54 -14.38 -1.62
CA TYR A 20 5.13 -13.30 -0.82
C TYR A 20 6.64 -13.38 -0.71
N ILE A 21 7.22 -14.59 -0.71
CA ILE A 21 8.66 -14.79 -0.74
C ILE A 21 9.26 -14.25 -2.04
N ILE A 22 8.63 -14.54 -3.19
CA ILE A 22 9.07 -14.03 -4.48
C ILE A 22 8.93 -12.49 -4.56
N LEU A 23 7.83 -11.93 -4.07
CA LEU A 23 7.66 -10.47 -3.97
C LEU A 23 8.74 -9.83 -3.08
N ALA A 24 9.02 -10.43 -1.93
CA ALA A 24 10.05 -9.95 -1.02
C ALA A 24 11.44 -10.02 -1.65
N MET A 25 11.75 -11.07 -2.40
CA MET A 25 13.00 -11.18 -3.16
C MET A 25 13.07 -10.17 -4.31
N SER A 26 11.99 -9.97 -5.06
CA SER A 26 11.94 -8.97 -6.11
C SER A 26 12.17 -7.55 -5.57
N LEU A 27 11.51 -7.19 -4.47
CA LEU A 27 11.78 -5.94 -3.74
C LEU A 27 13.22 -5.89 -3.23
N ASN A 28 13.75 -7.00 -2.72
CA ASN A 28 15.14 -7.09 -2.27
C ASN A 28 16.15 -6.88 -3.42
N ILE A 29 15.83 -7.31 -4.63
CA ILE A 29 16.68 -7.10 -5.80
C ILE A 29 16.63 -5.64 -6.30
N ILE A 30 15.42 -5.07 -6.37
CA ILE A 30 15.24 -3.67 -6.81
C ILE A 30 15.85 -2.70 -5.79
N THR A 31 15.66 -2.97 -4.48
CA THR A 31 16.27 -2.18 -3.39
C THR A 31 17.77 -2.43 -3.28
N GLY A 32 18.19 -3.68 -3.41
CA GLY A 32 19.53 -4.14 -3.03
C GLY A 32 20.56 -4.13 -4.15
N TYR A 33 20.19 -4.52 -5.37
CA TYR A 33 21.14 -4.67 -6.49
C TYR A 33 21.00 -3.57 -7.54
N ALA A 34 19.78 -3.14 -7.84
CA ALA A 34 19.54 -2.07 -8.81
C ALA A 34 19.71 -0.67 -8.20
N GLY A 35 19.74 -0.55 -6.87
CA GLY A 35 19.95 0.71 -6.14
C GLY A 35 18.88 1.78 -6.38
N GLN A 36 17.78 1.45 -7.08
CA GLN A 36 16.74 2.38 -7.46
C GLN A 36 15.37 1.90 -6.97
N ILE A 37 14.98 2.42 -5.82
CA ILE A 37 13.59 2.49 -5.42
C ILE A 37 13.21 3.96 -5.27
N SER A 38 12.44 4.49 -6.22
CA SER A 38 11.71 5.75 -6.01
C SER A 38 10.25 5.45 -5.65
N LEU A 39 10.06 4.66 -4.59
CA LEU A 39 8.76 4.51 -3.93
C LEU A 39 8.31 5.83 -3.28
N GLY A 40 9.24 6.77 -3.04
CA GLY A 40 8.98 8.04 -2.37
C GLY A 40 7.91 8.86 -3.08
N HIS A 41 8.05 9.12 -4.39
CA HIS A 41 7.14 10.02 -5.07
C HIS A 41 5.70 9.48 -5.14
N ALA A 42 5.56 8.16 -5.36
CA ALA A 42 4.25 7.50 -5.36
C ALA A 42 3.62 7.43 -3.95
N ALA A 43 4.43 7.23 -2.91
CA ALA A 43 3.96 7.22 -1.53
C ALA A 43 3.50 8.61 -1.07
N PHE A 44 4.23 9.68 -1.42
CA PHE A 44 3.84 11.06 -1.12
C PHE A 44 2.55 11.46 -1.84
N TRP A 45 2.40 11.04 -3.10
CA TRP A 45 1.19 11.34 -3.86
C TRP A 45 -0.04 10.61 -3.30
N GLY A 46 0.12 9.33 -2.92
CA GLY A 46 -0.94 8.55 -2.27
C GLY A 46 -1.35 9.11 -0.91
N MET A 47 -0.39 9.57 -0.10
CA MET A 47 -0.68 10.20 1.19
C MET A 47 -1.41 11.54 1.04
N GLY A 48 -1.04 12.36 0.05
CA GLY A 48 -1.74 13.62 -0.20
C GLY A 48 -3.19 13.44 -0.61
N ALA A 49 -3.45 12.50 -1.52
CA ALA A 49 -4.81 12.18 -1.93
C ALA A 49 -5.64 11.64 -0.75
N TYR A 50 -5.06 10.79 0.09
CA TYR A 50 -5.74 10.26 1.29
C TYR A 50 -6.07 11.37 2.30
N CYS A 51 -5.14 12.29 2.58
CA CYS A 51 -5.38 13.41 3.46
C CYS A 51 -6.48 14.35 2.92
N SER A 52 -6.49 14.60 1.60
CA SER A 52 -7.55 15.36 0.94
C SER A 52 -8.92 14.70 1.10
N ALA A 53 -8.99 13.41 0.83
CA ALA A 53 -10.23 12.63 0.97
C ALA A 53 -10.70 12.59 2.43
N LEU A 54 -9.78 12.47 3.39
CA LEU A 54 -10.12 12.46 4.80
C LEU A 54 -10.65 13.82 5.29
N LEU A 55 -10.03 14.92 4.88
CA LEU A 55 -10.51 16.27 5.19
C LEU A 55 -11.87 16.56 4.56
N SER A 56 -12.07 16.11 3.32
CA SER A 56 -13.34 16.27 2.63
C SER A 56 -14.47 15.44 3.27
N THR A 57 -14.18 14.17 3.64
CA THR A 57 -15.20 13.24 4.14
C THR A 57 -15.48 13.33 5.64
N ARG A 58 -14.49 13.69 6.47
CA ARG A 58 -14.65 13.72 7.93
C ARG A 58 -14.79 15.12 8.51
N LEU A 59 -14.16 16.11 7.90
CA LEU A 59 -14.21 17.51 8.35
C LEU A 59 -15.17 18.37 7.53
N GLY A 60 -15.70 17.86 6.41
CA GLY A 60 -16.69 18.56 5.58
C GLY A 60 -16.20 19.91 5.04
N LEU A 61 -14.88 20.11 5.00
CA LEU A 61 -14.29 21.38 4.63
C LEU A 61 -14.49 21.65 3.13
N PRO A 62 -14.83 22.89 2.75
CA PRO A 62 -14.95 23.26 1.34
C PRO A 62 -13.60 23.07 0.64
N PHE A 63 -13.65 22.64 -0.62
CA PHE A 63 -12.48 22.29 -1.44
C PHE A 63 -11.35 23.33 -1.36
N TRP A 64 -11.72 24.61 -1.36
CA TRP A 64 -10.77 25.74 -1.30
C TRP A 64 -9.97 25.86 0.01
N ILE A 65 -10.50 25.39 1.14
CA ILE A 65 -9.78 25.36 2.43
C ILE A 65 -9.11 23.99 2.62
N GLY A 66 -9.77 22.91 2.18
CA GLY A 66 -9.22 21.56 2.27
C GLY A 66 -7.95 21.36 1.44
N LEU A 67 -7.82 22.06 0.31
CA LEU A 67 -6.65 21.99 -0.58
C LEU A 67 -5.36 22.54 0.07
N PRO A 68 -5.30 23.81 0.56
CA PRO A 68 -4.11 24.30 1.25
C PRO A 68 -3.81 23.54 2.53
N MET A 69 -4.84 23.09 3.27
CA MET A 69 -4.64 22.25 4.46
C MET A 69 -4.01 20.90 4.11
N THR A 70 -4.50 20.22 3.07
CA THR A 70 -3.93 18.94 2.63
C THR A 70 -2.49 19.11 2.15
N ILE A 71 -2.21 20.19 1.43
CA ILE A 71 -0.85 20.52 1.00
C ILE A 71 0.03 20.77 2.22
N ALA A 72 -0.43 21.53 3.23
CA ALA A 72 0.30 21.73 4.48
C ALA A 72 0.47 20.44 5.32
N ILE A 73 -0.42 19.45 5.16
CA ILE A 73 -0.33 18.15 5.84
C ILE A 73 0.60 17.17 5.07
N THR A 74 0.77 17.35 3.76
CA THR A 74 1.46 16.40 2.87
C THR A 74 2.87 16.86 2.48
N ALA A 75 3.10 18.17 2.36
CA ALA A 75 4.39 18.79 2.03
C ALA A 75 5.35 18.74 3.22
#